data_AF-A0A497SYY1-F1
#
_entry.id   AF-A0A497SYY1-F1
#
_cell.length_a   1.000
_cell.length_b   1.000
_cell.length_c   1.000
_cell.angle_alpha   90.00
_cell.angle_beta   90.00
_cell.angle_gamma   90.00
#
_symmetry.space_group_name_H-M   'P 1'
#
loop_
_entity.id
_entity.type
_entity.pdbx_description
1 polymer ?
#
loop_
_entity_poly.entity_id
_entity_poly.type
_entity_poly.pdbx_seq_one_letter_code
_entity_poly.pdbx_strand_id
1 'polypeptide(L)'
;GVEKGVHLVVISSPGVIPEEFDRYYPLNSYDWQPWKETPEIKRRYIEVTRERVKRYLEKHRERYGKVLCYFNYDSESYIALKEACEEFGIELKNCLSEKVFEKIKDRKNPLSTEEALENLRGCLRNELRIQ
;
A
#
# COMPACT_ATOMS: atom_id res chain seq x y z
N GLY A 1 13.85 8.27 1.88
CA GLY A 1 14.27 9.47 2.65
C GLY A 1 13.18 9.77 3.65
N VAL A 2 13.43 9.47 4.92
CA VAL A 2 12.43 9.54 6.00
C VAL A 2 12.12 11.00 6.32
N GLU A 3 10.94 11.48 5.94
CA GLU A 3 10.37 12.63 6.65
C GLU A 3 10.18 12.22 8.12
N LYS A 4 10.57 13.10 9.05
CA LYS A 4 10.68 12.78 10.49
C LYS A 4 9.38 12.14 11.01
N GLY A 5 9.42 10.82 11.24
CA GLY A 5 8.31 10.06 11.83
C GLY A 5 7.48 9.22 10.84
N VAL A 6 7.84 9.15 9.56
CA VAL A 6 7.18 8.28 8.57
C VAL A 6 8.11 7.16 8.12
N HIS A 7 7.68 5.92 8.30
CA HIS A 7 8.36 4.75 7.76
C HIS A 7 7.70 4.34 6.45
N LEU A 8 8.44 4.45 5.34
CA LEU A 8 7.97 4.08 4.01
C LEU A 8 8.09 2.57 3.78
N VAL A 9 7.00 1.95 3.35
CA VAL A 9 6.91 0.52 3.10
C VAL A 9 6.16 0.27 1.80
N VAL A 10 6.71 -0.61 0.96
CA VAL A 10 6.11 -1.05 -0.31
C VAL A 10 5.46 -2.42 -0.09
N ILE A 11 4.22 -2.59 -0.56
CA ILE A 11 3.57 -3.90 -0.64
C ILE A 11 3.57 -4.34 -2.09
N SER A 12 4.22 -5.47 -2.37
CA SER A 12 4.32 -6.05 -3.71
C SER A 12 4.35 -7.58 -3.61
N SER A 13 4.42 -8.27 -4.75
CA SER A 13 4.50 -9.73 -4.81
C SER A 13 5.65 -10.36 -4.01
N PRO A 14 6.86 -9.75 -3.88
CA PRO A 14 7.90 -10.29 -3.01
C PRO A 14 7.52 -10.22 -1.53
N GLY A 15 6.70 -9.23 -1.14
CA GLY A 15 6.19 -9.08 0.22
C GLY A 15 6.00 -7.63 0.65
N VAL A 16 6.09 -7.43 1.96
CA VAL A 16 6.03 -6.13 2.63
C VAL A 16 7.47 -5.67 2.86
N ILE A 17 7.87 -4.62 2.16
CA ILE A 17 9.27 -4.25 1.95
C ILE A 17 9.49 -2.83 2.46
N PRO A 18 10.19 -2.65 3.58
CA PRO A 18 10.66 -1.33 4.00
C PRO A 18 11.55 -0.70 2.93
N GLU A 19 11.51 0.64 2.79
CA GLU A 19 12.34 1.39 1.85
C GLU A 19 13.83 1.06 2.00
N GLU A 20 14.30 0.75 3.22
CA GLU A 20 15.71 0.43 3.50
C GLU A 20 16.15 -0.89 2.85
N PHE A 21 15.22 -1.74 2.41
CA PHE A 21 15.51 -3.05 1.82
C PHE A 21 15.11 -3.16 0.33
N ASP A 22 14.47 -2.14 -0.25
CA ASP A 22 13.89 -2.20 -1.60
C ASP A 22 14.91 -2.49 -2.71
N ARG A 23 16.17 -2.10 -2.51
CA ARG A 23 17.30 -2.24 -3.45
C ARG A 23 18.10 -3.53 -3.29
N TYR A 24 17.75 -4.40 -2.35
CA TYR A 24 18.52 -5.61 -2.08
C TYR A 24 17.91 -6.84 -2.74
N TYR A 25 18.78 -7.77 -3.18
CA TYR A 25 18.35 -9.10 -3.58
C TYR A 25 17.72 -9.82 -2.37
N PRO A 26 16.60 -10.55 -2.54
CA PRO A 26 15.89 -10.82 -3.80
C PRO A 26 14.81 -9.79 -4.17
N LEU A 27 14.53 -8.80 -3.32
CA LEU A 27 13.35 -7.92 -3.40
C LEU A 27 13.33 -7.02 -4.64
N ASN A 28 14.50 -6.64 -5.15
CA ASN A 28 14.64 -5.82 -6.37
C ASN A 28 14.70 -6.64 -7.68
N SER A 29 14.65 -7.97 -7.61
CA SER A 29 15.00 -8.87 -8.72
C SER A 29 13.83 -9.74 -9.19
N TYR A 30 12.58 -9.36 -8.87
CA TYR A 30 11.38 -10.10 -9.29
C TYR A 30 10.86 -9.58 -10.64
N ASP A 31 10.73 -10.49 -11.62
CA ASP A 31 10.04 -10.26 -12.89
C ASP A 31 8.65 -10.91 -12.83
N TRP A 32 7.74 -10.25 -12.11
CA TRP A 32 6.35 -10.72 -12.00
C TRP A 32 5.56 -10.33 -13.26
N GLN A 33 4.69 -11.23 -13.73
CA GLN A 33 3.93 -11.07 -14.96
C GLN A 33 2.42 -11.03 -14.66
N PRO A 34 1.85 -9.86 -14.27
CA PRO A 34 0.45 -9.74 -13.84
C PRO A 34 -0.57 -10.28 -14.84
N TRP A 35 -0.27 -10.22 -16.15
CA TRP A 35 -1.17 -10.72 -17.21
C TRP A 35 -1.32 -12.25 -17.24
N LYS A 36 -0.53 -13.00 -16.47
CA LYS A 36 -0.65 -14.46 -16.32
C LYS A 36 -1.43 -14.87 -15.06
N GLU A 37 -1.91 -13.92 -14.28
CA GLU A 37 -2.65 -14.22 -13.06
C GLU A 37 -4.05 -14.78 -13.36
N THR A 38 -4.35 -15.95 -12.80
CA THR A 38 -5.72 -16.47 -12.74
C THR A 38 -6.47 -15.87 -11.55
N PRO A 39 -7.82 -15.94 -11.53
CA PRO A 39 -8.57 -15.56 -10.33
C PRO A 39 -8.13 -16.30 -9.06
N GLU A 40 -7.63 -17.54 -9.17
CA GLU A 40 -7.10 -18.29 -8.03
C GLU A 40 -5.77 -17.72 -7.54
N ILE A 41 -4.89 -17.33 -8.46
CA ILE A 41 -3.62 -16.67 -8.13
C ILE A 41 -3.89 -15.34 -7.42
N LYS A 42 -4.84 -14.55 -7.91
CA LYS A 42 -5.25 -13.29 -7.27
C LYS A 42 -5.77 -13.50 -5.86
N ARG A 43 -6.67 -14.47 -5.66
CA ARG A 43 -7.13 -14.86 -4.31
C ARG A 43 -5.97 -15.26 -3.41
N ARG A 44 -5.06 -16.10 -3.92
CA ARG A 44 -3.90 -16.55 -3.15
C ARG A 44 -2.94 -15.40 -2.82
N TYR A 45 -2.78 -14.44 -3.73
CA TYR A 45 -2.00 -13.23 -3.51
C TYR A 45 -2.59 -12.43 -2.35
N ILE A 46 -3.90 -12.21 -2.33
CA ILE A 46 -4.58 -11.50 -1.24
C ILE A 46 -4.33 -12.21 0.09
N GLU A 47 -4.57 -13.52 0.16
CA GLU A 47 -4.38 -14.32 1.38
C GLU A 47 -2.95 -14.23 1.93
N VAL A 48 -1.95 -14.44 1.07
CA VAL A 48 -0.54 -14.44 1.46
C VAL A 48 -0.09 -13.03 1.86
N THR A 49 -0.52 -12.02 1.11
CA THR A 49 -0.18 -10.62 1.38
C THR A 49 -0.81 -10.16 2.70
N ARG A 50 -2.06 -10.53 2.98
CA ARG A 50 -2.75 -10.22 4.24
C ARG A 50 -1.97 -10.77 5.43
N GLU A 51 -1.56 -12.04 5.37
CA GLU A 51 -0.77 -12.67 6.43
C GLU A 51 0.60 -12.00 6.62
N ARG A 52 1.25 -11.57 5.53
CA ARG A 52 2.53 -10.84 5.59
C ARG A 52 2.35 -9.46 6.22
N VAL A 53 1.34 -8.71 5.80
CA VAL A 53 1.00 -7.39 6.36
C VAL A 53 0.70 -7.51 7.85
N LYS A 54 -0.12 -8.49 8.24
CA LYS A 54 -0.41 -8.80 9.64
C LYS A 54 0.86 -9.00 10.45
N ARG A 55 1.72 -9.94 10.06
CA ARG A 55 2.98 -10.22 10.78
C ARG A 55 3.89 -9.00 10.85
N TYR A 56 3.91 -8.19 9.80
CA TYR A 56 4.69 -6.96 9.76
C TYR A 56 4.15 -5.93 10.76
N LEU A 57 2.86 -5.64 10.73
CA LEU A 57 2.22 -4.67 11.62
C LEU A 57 2.25 -5.13 13.07
N GLU A 58 2.04 -6.42 13.36
CA GLU A 58 2.16 -6.99 14.71
C GLU A 58 3.54 -6.73 15.32
N LYS A 59 4.62 -6.94 14.55
CA LYS A 59 5.99 -6.66 15.00
C LYS A 59 6.28 -5.18 15.24
N HIS A 60 5.49 -4.29 14.65
CA HIS A 60 5.69 -2.84 14.73
C HIS A 60 4.56 -2.11 15.47
N ARG A 61 3.65 -2.85 16.12
CA ARG A 61 2.42 -2.30 16.72
C ARG A 61 2.67 -1.23 17.78
N GLU A 62 3.79 -1.33 18.50
CA GLU A 62 4.18 -0.34 19.51
C GLU A 62 4.83 0.92 18.92
N ARG A 63 5.21 0.88 17.63
CA ARG A 63 5.93 1.96 16.93
C ARG A 63 5.07 2.70 15.91
N TYR A 64 4.08 2.04 15.34
CA TYR A 64 3.18 2.63 14.34
C TYR A 64 1.87 3.06 14.97
N GLY A 65 1.63 4.37 15.04
CA GLY A 65 0.38 4.93 15.54
C GLY A 65 -0.78 4.88 14.53
N LYS A 66 -0.48 4.87 13.23
CA LYS A 66 -1.46 4.75 12.14
C LYS A 66 -0.82 4.22 10.87
N VAL A 67 -1.65 3.72 9.96
CA VAL A 67 -1.22 3.32 8.61
C VAL A 67 -1.85 4.23 7.58
N LEU A 68 -1.00 4.93 6.82
CA LEU A 68 -1.40 5.63 5.60
C LEU A 68 -1.03 4.76 4.40
N CYS A 69 -1.90 4.66 3.42
CA CYS A 69 -1.62 3.93 2.19
C CYS A 69 -2.00 4.73 0.94
N TYR A 70 -1.50 4.32 -0.21
CA TYR A 70 -1.80 4.95 -1.49
C TYR A 70 -1.95 3.87 -2.56
N PHE A 71 -3.18 3.39 -2.72
CA PHE A 71 -3.50 2.30 -3.64
C PHE A 71 -4.81 2.55 -4.38
N ASN A 72 -4.94 1.91 -5.54
CA ASN A 72 -6.24 1.71 -6.18
C ASN A 72 -7.14 0.83 -5.30
N TYR A 73 -8.43 1.11 -5.27
CA TYR A 73 -9.40 0.42 -4.41
C TYR A 73 -9.67 -1.02 -4.81
N ASP A 74 -9.42 -1.36 -6.07
CA ASP A 74 -9.60 -2.70 -6.65
C ASP A 74 -8.31 -3.54 -6.65
N SER A 75 -7.18 -2.98 -6.21
CA SER A 75 -5.91 -3.71 -6.19
C SER A 75 -5.89 -4.77 -5.10
N GLU A 76 -5.32 -5.94 -5.42
CA GLU A 76 -5.21 -7.06 -4.49
C GLU A 76 -4.38 -6.69 -3.25
N SER A 77 -3.37 -5.85 -3.40
CA SER A 77 -2.57 -5.33 -2.28
C SER A 77 -3.39 -4.45 -1.33
N TYR A 78 -4.28 -3.60 -1.86
CA TYR A 78 -5.15 -2.76 -1.03
C TYR A 78 -6.17 -3.60 -0.27
N ILE A 79 -6.80 -4.56 -0.94
CA ILE A 79 -7.76 -5.47 -0.32
C ILE A 79 -7.08 -6.23 0.82
N ALA A 80 -5.90 -6.80 0.58
CA ALA A 80 -5.13 -7.50 1.60
C ALA A 80 -4.74 -6.61 2.79
N LEU A 81 -4.31 -5.37 2.53
CA LEU A 81 -3.96 -4.41 3.58
C LEU A 81 -5.19 -4.01 4.40
N LYS A 82 -6.32 -3.74 3.74
CA LYS A 82 -7.57 -3.36 4.38
C LYS A 82 -8.09 -4.48 5.29
N GLU A 83 -8.16 -5.70 4.78
CA GLU A 83 -8.57 -6.87 5.58
C GLU A 83 -7.66 -7.08 6.79
N ALA A 84 -6.33 -6.95 6.62
CA ALA A 84 -5.40 -7.05 7.73
C ALA A 84 -5.61 -5.93 8.77
N CYS A 85 -5.75 -4.68 8.35
CA CYS A 85 -5.95 -3.58 9.30
C CYS A 85 -7.29 -3.72 10.07
N GLU A 86 -8.37 -4.13 9.38
CA GLU A 86 -9.68 -4.37 9.99
C GLU A 86 -9.64 -5.50 11.04
N GLU A 87 -8.98 -6.63 10.74
CA GLU A 87 -8.84 -7.75 11.68
C GLU A 87 -8.09 -7.35 12.97
N PHE A 88 -7.11 -6.44 12.86
CA PHE A 88 -6.22 -6.06 13.96
C PHE A 88 -6.61 -4.78 14.69
N GLY A 89 -7.70 -4.13 14.28
CA GLY A 89 -8.14 -2.84 14.82
C GLY A 89 -7.13 -1.73 14.60
N ILE A 90 -6.39 -1.78 13.49
CA ILE A 90 -5.39 -0.76 13.12
C ILE A 90 -6.07 0.27 12.23
N GLU A 91 -5.93 1.55 12.58
CA GLU A 91 -6.44 2.64 11.74
C GLU A 91 -5.69 2.68 10.40
N LEU A 92 -6.44 2.47 9.32
CA LEU A 92 -5.97 2.55 7.95
C LEU A 92 -6.65 3.72 7.23
N LYS A 93 -5.86 4.57 6.58
CA LYS A 93 -6.35 5.62 5.70
C LYS A 93 -5.73 5.52 4.32
N ASN A 94 -6.56 5.39 3.29
CA ASN A 94 -6.12 5.53 1.91
C ASN A 94 -6.05 7.01 1.53
N CYS A 95 -4.89 7.46 1.10
CA CYS A 95 -4.64 8.83 0.65
C CYS A 95 -5.11 9.07 -0.80
N LEU A 96 -5.62 8.03 -1.47
CA LEU A 96 -6.47 8.17 -2.65
C LEU A 96 -7.94 8.08 -2.22
N SER A 97 -8.74 9.09 -2.52
CA SER A 97 -10.18 9.12 -2.26
C SER A 97 -10.93 8.36 -3.35
N GLU A 98 -12.03 7.70 -2.97
CA GLU A 98 -12.90 6.96 -3.89
C GLU A 98 -13.39 7.85 -5.05
N LYS A 99 -13.76 9.11 -4.76
CA LYS A 99 -14.19 10.08 -5.77
C LYS A 99 -13.12 10.35 -6.83
N VAL A 100 -11.85 10.43 -6.43
CA VAL A 100 -10.75 10.63 -7.39
C VAL A 100 -10.49 9.33 -8.11
N PHE A 101 -10.42 8.20 -7.40
CA PHE A 101 -10.23 6.87 -7.99
C PHE A 101 -11.23 6.57 -9.12
N GLU A 102 -12.53 6.78 -8.89
CA GLU A 102 -13.57 6.55 -9.90
C GLU A 102 -13.38 7.37 -11.19
N LYS A 103 -12.75 8.55 -11.10
CA LYS A 103 -12.45 9.39 -12.27
C LYS A 103 -11.21 8.96 -13.03
N ILE A 104 -10.28 8.30 -12.37
CA ILE A 104 -8.94 7.99 -12.91
C ILE A 104 -8.73 6.51 -13.21
N LYS A 105 -9.59 5.62 -12.70
CA LYS A 105 -9.41 4.16 -12.74
C LYS A 105 -9.17 3.61 -14.16
N ASP A 106 -9.80 4.21 -15.17
CA ASP A 106 -9.69 3.78 -16.57
C ASP A 106 -8.49 4.40 -17.32
N ARG A 107 -7.70 5.25 -16.67
CA ARG A 107 -6.49 5.84 -17.27
C ARG A 107 -5.35 4.83 -17.24
N LYS A 108 -4.39 4.94 -18.17
CA LYS A 108 -3.24 4.02 -18.26
C LYS A 108 -2.42 3.93 -16.97
N ASN A 109 -2.19 5.07 -16.31
CA ASN A 109 -1.45 5.17 -15.04
C ASN A 109 -2.27 6.01 -14.04
N PRO A 110 -3.31 5.45 -13.39
CA PRO A 110 -4.23 6.20 -12.54
C PRO A 110 -3.51 6.95 -11.42
N LEU A 111 -2.63 6.26 -10.68
CA LEU A 111 -1.90 6.82 -9.54
C LEU A 111 -0.87 7.91 -9.90
N SER A 112 -0.57 8.09 -11.20
CA SER A 112 0.37 9.11 -11.66
C SER A 112 -0.31 10.36 -12.20
N THR A 113 -1.64 10.46 -12.14
CA THR A 113 -2.34 11.66 -12.58
C THR A 113 -2.18 12.78 -11.55
N GLU A 114 -2.24 14.03 -12.01
CA GLU A 114 -2.11 15.18 -11.10
C GLU A 114 -3.19 15.15 -10.01
N GLU A 115 -4.44 14.78 -10.34
CA GLU A 115 -5.51 14.69 -9.34
C GLU A 115 -5.21 13.65 -8.24
N ALA A 116 -4.58 12.53 -8.61
CA ALA A 116 -4.21 11.48 -7.67
C ALA A 116 -3.03 11.92 -6.78
N LEU A 117 -2.06 12.63 -7.36
CA LEU A 117 -0.89 13.16 -6.65
C LEU A 117 -1.26 14.32 -5.71
N GLU A 118 -2.17 15.20 -6.13
CA GLU A 118 -2.75 16.25 -5.27
C GLU A 118 -3.44 15.64 -4.05
N ASN A 119 -4.16 14.54 -4.24
CA ASN A 119 -4.86 13.88 -3.14
C ASN A 119 -3.87 13.24 -2.15
N LEU A 120 -2.80 12.60 -2.66
CA LEU A 120 -1.71 12.11 -1.83
C LEU A 120 -1.06 13.24 -1.04
N ARG A 121 -0.64 14.34 -1.69
CA ARG A 121 -0.01 15.49 -1.04
C ARG A 121 -0.92 16.10 0.03
N GLY A 122 -2.21 16.28 -0.27
CA GLY A 122 -3.20 16.82 0.66
C GLY A 122 -3.42 15.91 1.86
N CYS A 123 -3.52 14.59 1.64
CA CYS A 123 -3.60 13.59 2.70
C CYS A 123 -2.38 13.67 3.62
N LEU A 124 -1.18 13.59 3.05
CA LEU A 124 0.07 13.63 3.82
C LEU A 124 0.21 14.93 4.62
N ARG A 125 -0.11 16.09 4.03
CA ARG A 125 -0.07 17.39 4.74
C ARG A 125 -1.00 17.40 5.95
N ASN A 126 -2.25 16.94 5.78
CA ASN A 126 -3.24 16.90 6.85
C ASN A 126 -2.85 15.91 7.95
N GLU A 127 -2.36 14.74 7.54
CA GLU A 127 -2.10 13.62 8.43
C GLU A 127 -0.78 13.73 9.18
N LEU A 128 0.24 14.34 8.58
CA LEU A 128 1.58 14.45 9.16
C LEU A 128 1.82 15.81 9.81
N ARG A 129 0.85 16.74 9.74
CA ARG A 129 0.98 18.12 10.23
C ARG A 129 2.24 18.82 9.72
N ILE A 130 2.63 18.52 8.48
CA ILE A 130 3.75 19.18 7.82
C ILE A 130 3.26 20.58 7.45
N GLN A 131 3.70 21.58 8.22
CA GLN A 131 3.53 23.00 7.92
C GLN A 131 4.54 23.43 6.86
#